data_AF-A0A4Y2UUN9-F1
#
_entry.id   AF-A0A4Y2UUN9-F1
#
_cell.length_a   1.000
_cell.length_b   1.000
_cell.length_c   1.000
_cell.angle_alpha   90.00
_cell.angle_beta   90.00
_cell.angle_gamma   90.00
#
_symmetry.space_group_name_H-M   'P 1'
#
loop_
_entity.id
_entity.type
_entity.pdbx_description
1 polymer ?
#
loop_
_entity_poly.entity_id
_entity_poly.type
_entity_poly.pdbx_seq_one_letter_code
_entity_poly.pdbx_strand_id
1 'polypeptide(L)'
;MDSSRSAQRAVIQFLLAEGEHASQIYRRMKEVHGEQCLARCAIFRWCQRHEAGRVNIKDLPRPSQARVVTNSATTSAVDELIRQNRRISIRELAVELSISKGTVHHIIHRKLGYGKVCAQWVPKHLSENQKSARMGVCLTQEFPHGSHPVSSHALGSVYQCQRRLFIVVLFYMYWD
;
A
#
# COMPACT_ATOMS: atom_id res chain seq x y z
N MET A 1 11.91 18.15 -34.72
CA MET A 1 10.74 17.37 -34.25
C MET A 1 11.05 16.83 -32.86
N ASP A 2 10.08 16.72 -31.96
CA ASP A 2 10.30 16.00 -30.70
C ASP A 2 10.47 14.50 -31.00
N SER A 3 11.58 13.94 -30.52
CA SER A 3 11.91 12.52 -30.66
C SER A 3 11.23 11.64 -29.60
N SER A 4 10.54 12.22 -28.60
CA SER A 4 9.98 11.45 -27.49
C SER A 4 9.03 10.35 -27.97
N ARG A 5 9.08 9.18 -27.31
CA ARG A 5 8.20 8.04 -27.63
C ARG A 5 6.71 8.39 -27.51
N SER A 6 6.37 9.35 -26.64
CA SER A 6 5.03 9.92 -26.50
C SER A 6 4.62 10.76 -27.71
N ALA A 7 5.48 11.67 -28.19
CA ALA A 7 5.17 12.49 -29.37
C ALA A 7 5.01 11.62 -30.63
N GLN A 8 5.93 10.67 -30.85
CA GLN A 8 5.84 9.74 -31.98
C GLN A 8 4.55 8.89 -31.95
N ARG A 9 4.07 8.48 -30.77
CA ARG A 9 2.77 7.79 -30.63
C ARG A 9 1.57 8.69 -30.90
N ALA A 10 1.65 9.98 -30.57
CA ALA A 10 0.60 10.95 -30.90
C ALA A 10 0.50 11.14 -32.42
N VAL A 11 1.64 11.23 -33.12
CA VAL A 11 1.68 11.30 -34.59
C VAL A 11 1.09 10.01 -35.22
N ILE A 12 1.44 8.83 -34.70
CA ILE A 12 0.84 7.56 -35.18
C ILE A 12 -0.68 7.56 -34.95
N GLN A 13 -1.17 8.05 -33.82
CA GLN A 13 -2.60 8.12 -33.53
C GLN A 13 -3.34 9.10 -34.46
N PHE A 14 -2.73 10.25 -34.76
CA PHE A 14 -3.25 11.21 -35.73
C PHE A 14 -3.34 10.59 -37.13
N LEU A 15 -2.27 9.98 -37.64
CA LEU A 15 -2.26 9.35 -38.97
C LEU A 15 -3.25 8.18 -39.08
N LEU A 16 -3.48 7.42 -38.00
CA LEU A 16 -4.52 6.39 -37.95
C LEU A 16 -5.94 6.98 -38.03
N ALA A 17 -6.16 8.17 -37.45
CA ALA A 17 -7.44 8.88 -37.54
C ALA A 17 -7.68 9.48 -38.95
N GLU A 18 -6.61 9.81 -39.69
CA GLU A 18 -6.68 10.13 -41.13
C GLU A 18 -6.97 8.90 -42.02
N GLY A 19 -6.95 7.68 -41.47
CA GLY A 19 -7.19 6.43 -42.21
C GLY A 19 -5.95 5.79 -42.84
N GLU A 20 -4.74 6.25 -42.50
CA GLU A 20 -3.49 5.74 -43.07
C GLU A 20 -3.15 4.32 -42.56
N HIS A 21 -2.75 3.43 -43.47
CA HIS A 21 -2.33 2.08 -43.12
C HIS A 21 -0.95 2.05 -42.43
N ALA A 22 -0.74 1.10 -41.51
CA ALA A 22 0.49 0.99 -40.69
C ALA A 22 1.81 0.96 -41.48
N SER A 23 1.81 0.44 -42.71
CA SER A 23 2.94 0.46 -43.65
C SER A 23 3.31 1.88 -44.10
N GLN A 24 2.31 2.66 -44.48
CA GLN A 24 2.43 4.05 -44.94
C GLN A 24 2.75 5.00 -43.78
N ILE A 25 2.19 4.74 -42.59
CA ILE A 25 2.59 5.38 -41.33
C ILE A 25 4.07 5.16 -41.05
N TYR A 26 4.56 3.90 -41.11
CA TYR A 26 5.98 3.62 -40.89
C TYR A 26 6.90 4.38 -41.86
N ARG A 27 6.49 4.49 -43.15
CA ARG A 27 7.24 5.25 -44.15
C ARG A 27 7.34 6.73 -43.79
N ARG A 28 6.21 7.42 -43.56
CA ARG A 28 6.17 8.84 -43.16
C ARG A 28 6.95 9.08 -41.86
N MET A 29 6.80 8.19 -40.87
CA MET A 29 7.52 8.27 -39.61
C MET A 29 9.04 8.14 -39.79
N LYS A 30 9.51 7.24 -40.67
CA LYS A 30 10.95 7.07 -40.97
C LYS A 30 11.50 8.26 -41.77
N GLU A 31 10.72 8.85 -42.68
CA GLU A 31 11.07 10.07 -43.42
C GLU A 31 11.27 11.28 -42.47
N VAL A 32 10.38 11.45 -41.48
CA VAL A 32 10.41 12.61 -40.56
C VAL A 32 11.37 12.43 -39.38
N HIS A 33 11.44 11.22 -38.79
CA HIS A 33 12.24 10.97 -37.57
C HIS A 33 13.58 10.26 -37.84
N GLY A 34 13.85 9.80 -39.06
CA GLY A 34 15.15 9.20 -39.43
C GLY A 34 15.56 8.04 -38.51
N GLU A 35 16.77 8.09 -37.95
CA GLU A 35 17.27 7.08 -37.01
C GLU A 35 16.61 7.13 -35.62
N GLN A 36 15.91 8.21 -35.29
CA GLN A 36 15.17 8.34 -34.04
C GLN A 36 13.74 7.77 -34.13
N CYS A 37 13.32 7.29 -35.31
CA CYS A 37 12.02 6.70 -35.56
C CYS A 37 11.78 5.43 -34.72
N LEU A 38 10.57 5.26 -34.19
CA LEU A 38 10.13 4.00 -33.58
C LEU A 38 10.30 2.83 -34.55
N ALA A 39 10.90 1.74 -34.06
CA ALA A 39 11.09 0.51 -34.84
C ALA A 39 9.77 0.03 -35.46
N ARG A 40 9.82 -0.49 -36.71
CA ARG A 40 8.65 -0.93 -37.48
C ARG A 40 7.68 -1.80 -36.67
N CYS A 41 8.21 -2.78 -35.92
CA CYS A 41 7.41 -3.66 -35.07
C CYS A 41 6.71 -2.93 -33.91
N ALA A 42 7.26 -1.84 -33.39
CA ALA A 42 6.63 -1.02 -32.36
C ALA A 42 5.47 -0.18 -32.91
N ILE A 43 5.62 0.37 -34.13
CA ILE A 43 4.55 1.11 -34.83
C ILE A 43 3.37 0.18 -35.13
N PHE A 44 3.61 -0.98 -35.76
CA PHE A 44 2.56 -1.95 -36.07
C PHE A 44 1.82 -2.45 -34.81
N ARG A 45 2.55 -2.74 -33.73
CA ARG A 45 1.96 -3.06 -32.40
C ARG A 45 1.23 -1.89 -31.75
N TRP A 46 1.41 -0.65 -32.23
CA TRP A 46 0.66 0.50 -31.74
C TRP A 46 -0.65 0.66 -32.52
N CYS A 47 -0.60 0.57 -33.85
CA CYS A 47 -1.78 0.52 -34.73
C CYS A 47 -2.78 -0.55 -34.28
N GLN A 48 -2.32 -1.80 -34.12
CA GLN A 48 -3.16 -2.92 -33.67
C GLN A 48 -3.81 -2.67 -32.30
N ARG A 49 -3.13 -1.96 -31.37
CA ARG A 49 -3.71 -1.62 -30.06
C ARG A 49 -4.73 -0.49 -30.15
N HIS A 50 -4.52 0.46 -31.06
CA HIS A 50 -5.46 1.55 -31.32
C HIS A 50 -6.76 1.01 -31.92
N GLU A 51 -6.66 0.12 -32.92
CA GLU A 51 -7.78 -0.65 -33.49
C GLU A 51 -8.52 -1.46 -32.40
N ALA A 52 -7.79 -2.05 -31.45
CA ALA A 52 -8.36 -2.69 -30.26
C ALA A 52 -8.87 -1.71 -29.17
N GLY A 53 -9.14 -0.45 -29.51
CA GLY A 53 -9.77 0.55 -28.64
C GLY A 53 -8.84 1.31 -27.68
N ARG A 54 -7.50 1.19 -27.79
CA ARG A 54 -6.57 1.93 -26.92
C ARG A 54 -6.36 3.37 -27.38
N VAL A 55 -7.03 4.30 -26.70
CA VAL A 55 -6.88 5.75 -26.93
C VAL A 55 -5.69 6.38 -26.19
N ASN A 56 -5.18 5.76 -25.11
CA ASN A 56 -4.15 6.38 -24.26
C ASN A 56 -2.72 6.25 -24.82
N ILE A 57 -2.14 7.40 -25.19
CA ILE A 57 -0.76 7.62 -25.69
C ILE A 57 0.31 7.20 -24.67
N LYS A 58 0.06 7.46 -23.37
CA LYS A 58 1.02 7.18 -22.30
C LYS A 58 1.17 5.66 -22.11
N ASP A 59 2.32 5.26 -21.57
CA ASP A 59 2.48 3.89 -21.11
C ASP A 59 1.50 3.61 -19.96
N LEU A 60 0.76 2.51 -20.06
CA LEU A 60 -0.06 2.04 -18.96
C LEU A 60 0.87 1.65 -17.80
N PRO A 61 0.45 1.84 -16.54
CA PRO A 61 1.24 1.43 -15.39
C PRO A 61 1.56 -0.06 -15.51
N ARG A 62 2.85 -0.39 -15.69
CA ARG A 62 3.31 -1.77 -15.81
C ARG A 62 2.87 -2.52 -14.54
N PRO A 63 2.21 -3.69 -14.65
CA PRO A 63 1.94 -4.50 -13.47
C PRO A 63 3.29 -4.84 -12.82
N SER A 64 3.54 -4.26 -11.65
CA SER A 64 4.74 -4.56 -10.88
C SER A 64 4.63 -5.99 -10.37
N GLN A 65 5.73 -6.74 -10.38
CA GLN A 65 5.76 -8.13 -9.93
C GLN A 65 5.24 -8.26 -8.48
N ALA A 66 5.54 -7.26 -7.64
CA ALA A 66 4.99 -7.14 -6.28
C ALA A 66 3.45 -7.08 -6.24
N ARG A 67 2.78 -6.42 -7.21
CA ARG A 67 1.31 -6.36 -7.31
C ARG A 67 0.69 -7.71 -7.72
N VAL A 68 1.44 -8.58 -8.39
CA VAL A 68 0.97 -9.93 -8.78
C VAL A 68 1.06 -10.91 -7.60
N VAL A 69 2.08 -10.78 -6.74
CA VAL A 69 2.23 -11.61 -5.52
C VAL A 69 1.37 -11.08 -4.37
N THR A 70 1.11 -9.76 -4.32
CA THR A 70 0.30 -9.11 -3.28
C THR A 70 -1.17 -9.06 -3.68
N ASN A 71 -1.83 -10.22 -3.64
CA ASN A 71 -3.29 -10.32 -3.80
C ASN A 71 -4.03 -9.83 -2.54
N SER A 72 -5.32 -9.58 -2.67
CA SER A 72 -6.19 -9.23 -1.53
C SER A 72 -6.20 -10.33 -0.47
N ALA A 73 -6.33 -11.60 -0.88
CA ALA A 73 -6.33 -12.75 0.04
C ALA A 73 -5.05 -12.85 0.88
N THR A 74 -3.86 -12.69 0.28
CA THR A 74 -2.59 -12.72 1.04
C THR A 74 -2.43 -11.49 1.93
N THR A 75 -2.98 -10.34 1.54
CA THR A 75 -3.02 -9.13 2.37
C THR A 75 -3.91 -9.35 3.61
N SER A 76 -5.10 -9.94 3.45
CA SER A 76 -6.01 -10.26 4.57
C SER A 76 -5.42 -11.30 5.53
N ALA A 77 -4.79 -12.36 5.01
CA ALA A 77 -4.16 -13.39 5.83
C ALA A 77 -3.01 -12.83 6.71
N VAL A 78 -2.22 -11.89 6.17
CA VAL A 78 -1.20 -11.16 6.96
C VAL A 78 -1.86 -10.31 8.06
N ASP A 79 -2.94 -9.57 7.74
CA ASP A 79 -3.65 -8.76 8.74
C ASP A 79 -4.24 -9.61 9.87
N GLU A 80 -4.86 -10.74 9.54
CA GLU A 80 -5.44 -11.66 10.51
C GLU A 80 -4.39 -12.24 11.47
N LEU A 81 -3.27 -12.75 10.96
CA LEU A 81 -2.18 -13.27 11.79
C LEU A 81 -1.60 -12.18 12.71
N ILE A 82 -1.48 -10.93 12.23
CA ILE A 82 -1.06 -9.79 13.04
C ILE A 82 -2.10 -9.42 14.10
N ARG A 83 -3.41 -9.54 13.81
CA ARG A 83 -4.48 -9.33 14.80
C ARG A 83 -4.47 -10.39 15.90
N GLN A 84 -4.26 -11.66 15.54
CA GLN A 84 -4.16 -12.78 16.47
C GLN A 84 -2.91 -12.68 17.37
N ASN A 85 -1.75 -12.35 16.79
CA ASN A 85 -0.50 -12.19 17.53
C ASN A 85 0.22 -10.87 17.18
N ARG A 86 0.01 -9.85 18.00
CA ARG A 86 0.63 -8.51 17.86
C ARG A 86 2.16 -8.49 18.00
N ARG A 87 2.82 -9.62 18.30
CA ARG A 87 4.29 -9.75 18.37
C ARG A 87 4.88 -10.59 17.24
N ILE A 88 4.07 -11.12 16.33
CA ILE A 88 4.55 -11.99 15.26
C ILE A 88 5.58 -11.28 14.39
N SER A 89 6.69 -11.96 14.09
CA SER A 89 7.76 -11.41 13.27
C SER A 89 7.50 -11.58 11.77
N ILE A 90 8.12 -10.72 10.97
CA ILE A 90 8.16 -10.82 9.50
C ILE A 90 8.72 -12.19 9.05
N ARG A 91 9.57 -12.83 9.86
CA ARG A 91 10.14 -14.16 9.54
C ARG A 91 9.13 -15.28 9.73
N GLU A 92 8.36 -15.24 10.83
CA GLU A 92 7.30 -16.22 11.09
C GLU A 92 6.18 -16.09 10.05
N LEU A 93 5.69 -14.86 9.79
CA LEU A 93 4.70 -14.59 8.74
C LEU A 93 5.14 -15.08 7.35
N ALA A 94 6.43 -14.95 7.01
CA ALA A 94 6.98 -15.41 5.74
C ALA A 94 7.00 -16.94 5.62
N VAL A 95 7.22 -17.66 6.74
CA VAL A 95 7.17 -19.12 6.79
C VAL A 95 5.72 -19.61 6.75
N GLU A 96 4.87 -19.08 7.63
CA GLU A 96 3.45 -19.45 7.76
C GLU A 96 2.69 -19.33 6.45
N LEU A 97 2.87 -18.19 5.75
CA LEU A 97 2.20 -17.92 4.48
C LEU A 97 3.02 -18.32 3.24
N SER A 98 4.19 -18.96 3.42
CA SER A 98 5.10 -19.39 2.35
C SER A 98 5.42 -18.29 1.31
N ILE A 99 5.63 -17.06 1.78
CA ILE A 99 5.91 -15.87 0.95
C ILE A 99 7.25 -15.23 1.31
N SER A 100 7.83 -14.47 0.38
CA SER A 100 9.11 -13.80 0.63
C SER A 100 8.98 -12.76 1.76
N LYS A 101 10.04 -12.64 2.59
CA LYS A 101 10.12 -11.64 3.66
C LYS A 101 9.95 -10.21 3.13
N GLY A 102 10.41 -9.93 1.90
CA GLY A 102 10.23 -8.65 1.22
C GLY A 102 8.76 -8.37 0.86
N THR A 103 8.01 -9.41 0.46
CA THR A 103 6.56 -9.32 0.23
C THR A 103 5.82 -9.01 1.53
N VAL A 104 6.13 -9.74 2.62
CA VAL A 104 5.53 -9.49 3.95
C VAL A 104 5.80 -8.06 4.41
N HIS A 105 7.06 -7.61 4.33
CA HIS A 105 7.43 -6.24 4.69
C HIS A 105 6.69 -5.18 3.84
N HIS A 106 6.53 -5.42 2.53
CA HIS A 106 5.74 -4.55 1.67
C HIS A 106 4.26 -4.53 2.05
N ILE A 107 3.65 -5.67 2.38
CA ILE A 107 2.26 -5.75 2.82
C ILE A 107 2.07 -4.95 4.12
N ILE A 108 2.86 -5.24 5.15
CA ILE A 108 2.76 -4.59 6.46
C ILE A 108 2.86 -3.07 6.34
N HIS A 109 3.92 -2.56 5.70
CA HIS A 109 4.19 -1.12 5.68
C HIS A 109 3.50 -0.34 4.55
N ARG A 110 3.25 -0.95 3.38
CA ARG A 110 2.71 -0.24 2.19
C ARG A 110 1.27 -0.61 1.83
N LYS A 111 0.68 -1.64 2.45
CA LYS A 111 -0.73 -2.02 2.26
C LYS A 111 -1.56 -1.85 3.53
N LEU A 112 -1.05 -2.34 4.66
CA LEU A 112 -1.74 -2.27 5.96
C LEU A 112 -1.39 -1.00 6.76
N GLY A 113 -0.27 -0.33 6.45
CA GLY A 113 0.18 0.88 7.16
C GLY A 113 0.64 0.62 8.59
N TYR A 114 1.00 -0.61 8.93
CA TYR A 114 1.44 -0.98 10.27
C TYR A 114 2.88 -0.56 10.54
N GLY A 115 3.11 0.06 11.70
CA GLY A 115 4.42 0.40 12.26
C GLY A 115 4.82 -0.55 13.39
N LYS A 116 6.14 -0.66 13.65
CA LYS A 116 6.65 -1.40 14.82
C LYS A 116 6.70 -0.46 16.03
N VAL A 117 5.95 -0.78 17.08
CA VAL A 117 6.01 -0.08 18.37
C VAL A 117 6.87 -0.88 19.35
N CYS A 118 7.71 -0.21 20.15
CA CYS A 118 8.48 -0.84 21.21
C CYS A 118 7.62 -1.07 22.47
N ALA A 119 7.83 -2.20 23.15
CA ALA A 119 7.18 -2.47 24.43
C ALA A 119 7.65 -1.46 25.50
N GLN A 120 6.71 -0.84 26.21
CA GLN A 120 7.02 0.00 27.37
C GLN A 120 7.16 -0.86 28.63
N TRP A 121 8.16 -0.58 29.46
CA TRP A 121 8.32 -1.21 30.77
C TRP A 121 7.18 -0.79 31.71
N VAL A 122 6.46 -1.78 32.26
CA VAL A 122 5.42 -1.57 33.27
C VAL A 122 6.01 -1.92 34.65
N PRO A 123 6.10 -0.99 35.62
CA PRO A 123 6.82 -1.22 36.88
C PRO A 123 6.32 -2.38 37.74
N LYS A 124 5.04 -2.76 37.64
CA LYS A 124 4.47 -3.88 38.39
C LYS A 124 3.30 -4.52 37.66
N HIS A 125 3.25 -5.85 37.67
CA HIS A 125 2.07 -6.61 37.28
C HIS A 125 0.99 -6.51 38.38
N LEU A 126 -0.06 -5.75 38.12
CA LEU A 126 -1.17 -5.53 39.08
C LEU A 126 -2.17 -6.68 39.04
N SER A 127 -2.70 -7.06 40.21
CA SER A 127 -3.89 -7.91 40.30
C SER A 127 -5.15 -7.12 39.93
N GLU A 128 -6.26 -7.81 39.65
CA GLU A 128 -7.51 -7.13 39.27
C GLU A 128 -7.99 -6.17 40.36
N ASN A 129 -8.00 -6.61 41.62
CA ASN A 129 -8.34 -5.78 42.77
C ASN A 129 -7.46 -4.51 42.87
N GLN A 130 -6.17 -4.61 42.52
CA GLN A 130 -5.25 -3.46 42.50
C GLN A 130 -5.54 -2.50 41.33
N LYS A 131 -6.03 -2.98 40.19
CA LYS A 131 -6.51 -2.13 39.10
C LYS A 131 -7.80 -1.42 39.51
N SER A 132 -8.78 -2.15 40.03
CA SER A 132 -10.07 -1.60 40.46
C SER A 132 -9.91 -0.55 41.56
N ALA A 133 -9.03 -0.79 42.54
CA ALA A 133 -8.72 0.20 43.57
C ALA A 133 -8.08 1.47 42.99
N ARG A 134 -7.14 1.35 42.04
CA ARG A 134 -6.55 2.50 41.35
C ARG A 134 -7.56 3.27 40.51
N MET A 135 -8.39 2.56 39.73
CA MET A 135 -9.48 3.18 38.96
C MET A 135 -10.46 3.92 39.87
N GLY A 136 -10.84 3.32 41.01
CA GLY A 136 -11.68 3.96 42.02
C GLY A 136 -11.09 5.27 42.50
N VAL A 137 -9.83 5.28 42.97
CA VAL A 137 -9.14 6.50 43.42
C VAL A 137 -9.12 7.58 42.34
N CYS A 138 -8.78 7.24 41.10
CA CYS A 138 -8.76 8.20 39.99
C CYS A 138 -10.14 8.77 39.61
N LEU A 139 -11.23 8.06 39.93
CA LEU A 139 -12.61 8.48 39.66
C LEU A 139 -13.22 9.25 40.83
N THR A 140 -12.82 8.96 42.07
CA THR A 140 -13.28 9.67 43.28
C THR A 140 -12.48 10.92 43.59
N GLN A 141 -11.32 11.10 42.96
CA GLN A 141 -10.52 12.31 43.11
C GLN A 141 -11.15 13.44 42.28
N GLU A 142 -12.07 14.19 42.91
CA GLU A 142 -12.52 15.47 42.39
C GLU A 142 -11.31 16.40 42.28
N PHE A 143 -10.83 16.61 41.05
CA PHE A 143 -9.86 17.65 40.76
C PHE A 143 -10.53 19.01 41.05
N PRO A 144 -9.95 19.86 41.91
CA PRO A 144 -10.50 21.19 42.16
C PRO A 144 -10.68 21.93 40.84
N HIS A 145 -11.87 22.47 40.60
CA HIS A 145 -12.31 22.92 39.28
C HIS A 145 -11.33 23.88 38.60
N GLY A 146 -10.55 23.35 37.65
CA GLY A 146 -9.67 24.07 36.73
C GLY A 146 -9.92 23.56 35.32
N SER A 147 -10.84 24.20 34.61
CA SER A 147 -11.48 23.66 33.42
C SER A 147 -10.61 23.66 32.15
N HIS A 148 -10.37 22.48 31.57
CA HIS A 148 -10.29 22.29 30.12
C HIS A 148 -10.99 20.98 29.72
N PRO A 149 -11.90 20.99 28.73
CA PRO A 149 -12.63 19.78 28.35
C PRO A 149 -11.76 18.87 27.47
N VAL A 150 -11.36 17.71 28.00
CA VAL A 150 -10.80 16.64 27.17
C VAL A 150 -11.95 15.89 26.50
N SER A 151 -11.96 15.87 25.16
CA SER A 151 -13.05 15.33 24.34
C SER A 151 -13.38 13.86 24.64
N SER A 152 -14.66 13.57 24.83
CA SER A 152 -15.19 12.28 25.25
C SER A 152 -15.38 11.29 24.08
N HIS A 153 -14.30 10.88 23.42
CA HIS A 153 -14.36 9.86 22.35
C HIS A 153 -13.23 8.82 22.44
N ALA A 154 -13.35 7.86 23.36
CA ALA A 154 -12.63 6.57 23.30
C ALA A 154 -13.25 5.47 24.20
N LEU A 155 -14.58 5.30 24.24
CA LEU A 155 -15.16 4.05 24.77
C LEU A 155 -14.96 2.95 23.73
N GLY A 156 -13.80 2.27 23.80
CA GLY A 156 -13.32 1.37 22.74
C GLY A 156 -12.60 0.13 23.25
N SER A 157 -13.37 -0.79 23.85
CA SER A 157 -13.06 -2.22 24.04
C SER A 157 -11.78 -2.63 24.78
N VAL A 158 -11.96 -3.19 25.98
CA VAL A 158 -10.90 -3.82 26.78
C VAL A 158 -10.55 -5.20 26.20
N TYR A 159 -9.52 -5.28 25.36
CA TYR A 159 -9.04 -6.57 24.84
C TYR A 159 -8.07 -7.26 25.79
N GLN A 160 -8.58 -8.29 26.45
CA GLN A 160 -7.89 -9.10 27.45
C GLN A 160 -6.97 -10.15 26.79
N CYS A 161 -5.74 -9.76 26.45
CA CYS A 161 -4.76 -10.67 25.84
C CYS A 161 -4.18 -11.64 26.89
N GLN A 162 -4.62 -12.90 26.90
CA GLN A 162 -4.13 -13.90 27.86
C GLN A 162 -2.68 -14.37 27.60
N ARG A 163 -2.01 -14.69 28.71
CA ARG A 163 -0.70 -15.38 28.87
C ARG A 163 0.60 -14.59 28.60
N ARG A 164 1.14 -14.08 29.73
CA ARG A 164 2.58 -13.87 30.04
C ARG A 164 3.43 -12.99 29.11
N LEU A 165 2.96 -11.77 28.85
CA LEU A 165 3.66 -10.52 29.22
C LEU A 165 2.68 -9.38 28.95
N PHE A 166 2.49 -8.43 29.86
CA PHE A 166 1.56 -7.33 29.62
C PHE A 166 2.21 -6.33 28.65
N ILE A 167 1.70 -6.27 27.42
CA ILE A 167 1.97 -5.17 26.48
C ILE A 167 0.62 -4.60 26.06
N VAL A 168 0.38 -3.35 26.42
CA VAL A 168 -0.65 -2.54 25.79
C VAL A 168 -0.02 -1.96 24.52
N VAL A 169 -0.38 -2.50 23.35
CA VAL A 169 -0.02 -1.87 22.07
C VAL A 169 -1.15 -0.92 21.69
N LEU A 170 -0.96 0.36 21.94
CA LEU A 170 -1.74 1.40 21.26
C LEU A 170 -1.22 1.52 19.83
N PHE A 171 -2.09 1.29 18.85
CA PHE A 171 -1.83 1.67 17.47
C PHE A 171 -2.06 3.17 17.33
N TYR A 172 -1.01 3.92 17.01
CA TYR A 172 -1.14 5.22 16.37
C TYR A 172 -0.81 5.06 14.88
N MET A 173 -1.72 5.54 14.03
CA MET A 173 -1.43 5.93 12.65
C MET A 173 -0.73 7.29 12.65
N TYR A 174 0.09 7.56 11.62
CA TYR A 174 0.97 8.72 11.47
C TYR A 174 2.11 8.78 12.51
N TRP A 175 3.25 9.45 12.30
CA TRP A 175 3.72 10.17 11.10
C TRP A 175 5.19 9.75 10.82
N ASP A 176 5.64 9.57 9.57
CA ASP A 176 4.92 9.59 8.29
C ASP A 176 4.09 8.31 8.03
#